data_AF-A0A7S3MEH0-F1
#
_entry.id   AF-A0A7S3MEH0-F1
#
_cell.length_a   1.000
_cell.length_b   1.000
_cell.length_c   1.000
_cell.angle_alpha   90.00
_cell.angle_beta   90.00
_cell.angle_gamma   90.00
#
_symmetry.space_group_name_H-M   'P 1'
#
loop_
_entity.id
_entity.type
_entity.pdbx_description
1 polymer ?
#
loop_
_entity_poly.entity_id
_entity_poly.type
_entity_poly.pdbx_seq_one_letter_code
_entity_poly.pdbx_strand_id
1 'polypeptide(L)'
;MSTKQIEYSEKYQDGKYEYRHVILPKDSARNLPKNRTLTELEWRNIGVQQSRGWEHYACHKPEPHILLFRRPLGTDPVSGEVDPELEREAREKYQQELAVNQRI
;
A
#
# COMPACT_ATOMS: atom_id res chain seq x y z
N MET A 1 -22.05 2.47 18.63
CA MET A 1 -20.74 1.96 19.09
C MET A 1 -19.80 2.04 17.89
N SER A 2 -18.73 2.84 17.97
CA SER A 2 -17.77 2.97 16.87
C SER A 2 -17.06 1.62 16.70
N THR A 3 -17.22 1.02 15.53
CA THR A 3 -16.63 -0.26 15.16
C THR A 3 -15.11 -0.16 15.23
N LYS A 4 -14.50 -0.93 16.14
CA LYS A 4 -13.03 -1.10 16.27
C LYS A 4 -12.44 -1.90 15.09
N GLN A 5 -12.94 -1.68 13.88
CA GLN A 5 -12.55 -2.42 12.70
C GLN A 5 -11.44 -1.68 11.97
N ILE A 6 -10.54 -2.44 11.35
CA ILE A 6 -9.51 -1.89 10.48
C ILE A 6 -10.16 -1.58 9.13
N GLU A 7 -9.98 -0.37 8.64
CA GLU A 7 -10.55 0.08 7.37
C GLU A 7 -9.46 0.09 6.28
N TYR A 8 -9.84 -0.32 5.07
CA TYR A 8 -8.94 -0.44 3.93
C TYR A 8 -9.43 0.48 2.81
N SER A 9 -8.55 1.35 2.31
CA SER A 9 -8.91 2.22 1.19
C SER A 9 -9.11 1.43 -0.10
N GLU A 10 -9.75 2.06 -1.09
CA GLU A 10 -9.58 1.65 -2.48
C GLU A 10 -8.11 1.73 -2.88
N LYS A 11 -7.76 0.93 -3.89
CA LYS A 11 -6.41 0.90 -4.42
C LYS A 11 -6.25 1.95 -5.50
N TYR A 12 -5.08 2.55 -5.58
CA TYR A 12 -4.70 3.48 -6.62
C TYR A 12 -3.27 3.16 -7.06
N GLN A 13 -2.86 3.56 -8.25
CA GLN A 13 -1.57 3.16 -8.80
C GLN A 13 -0.93 4.31 -9.58
N ASP A 14 0.39 4.27 -9.66
CA ASP A 14 1.16 5.02 -10.65
C ASP A 14 1.72 4.04 -11.70
N GLY A 15 2.77 4.41 -12.43
CA GLY A 15 3.40 3.52 -13.41
C GLY A 15 4.34 2.46 -12.83
N LYS A 16 4.44 2.32 -11.52
CA LYS A 16 5.38 1.40 -10.85
C LYS A 16 4.76 0.63 -9.70
N TYR A 17 3.92 1.26 -8.89
CA TYR A 17 3.36 0.68 -7.68
C TYR A 17 1.83 0.80 -7.63
N GLU A 18 1.22 -0.19 -7.01
CA GLU A 18 -0.14 -0.13 -6.47
C GLU A 18 -0.05 0.29 -4.99
N TYR A 19 -0.92 1.20 -4.58
CA TYR A 19 -0.95 1.82 -3.27
C TYR A 19 -2.31 1.62 -2.60
N ARG A 20 -2.28 1.65 -1.26
CA ARG A 20 -3.45 1.65 -0.38
C ARG A 20 -3.06 2.26 0.95
N HIS A 21 -4.00 2.88 1.63
CA HIS A 21 -3.86 3.17 3.05
C HIS A 21 -4.78 2.29 3.89
N VAL A 22 -4.32 1.97 5.09
CA VAL A 22 -5.08 1.21 6.09
C VAL A 22 -5.25 2.07 7.32
N ILE A 23 -6.49 2.23 7.77
CA ILE A 23 -6.82 3.02 8.95
C ILE A 23 -7.04 2.05 10.11
N LEU A 24 -6.19 2.17 11.12
CA LEU A 24 -6.28 1.40 12.35
C LEU A 24 -7.21 2.10 13.35
N PRO A 25 -7.88 1.34 14.24
CA PRO A 25 -8.46 1.90 15.44
C PRO A 25 -7.40 2.67 16.23
N LYS A 26 -7.73 3.87 16.72
CA LYS A 26 -6.79 4.76 17.43
C LYS A 26 -6.08 4.07 18.60
N ASP A 27 -6.76 3.14 19.26
CA ASP A 27 -6.20 2.35 20.36
C ASP A 27 -5.02 1.47 19.93
N SER A 28 -5.13 0.81 18.77
CA SER A 28 -4.09 -0.07 18.23
C SER A 28 -2.86 0.71 17.77
N ALA A 29 -3.05 1.93 17.26
CA ALA A 29 -1.96 2.77 16.76
C ALA A 29 -1.08 3.38 17.87
N ARG A 30 -1.57 3.45 19.13
CA ARG A 30 -0.84 4.11 20.23
C ARG A 30 0.51 3.49 20.53
N ASN A 31 0.66 2.19 20.33
CA ASN A 31 1.86 1.44 20.66
C ASN A 31 2.79 1.23 19.44
N LEU A 32 2.47 1.83 18.29
CA LEU A 32 3.29 1.68 17.10
C LEU A 32 4.55 2.56 17.16
N PRO A 33 5.68 2.08 16.58
CA PRO A 33 6.86 2.91 16.40
C PRO A 33 6.55 4.11 15.50
N LYS A 34 6.87 5.32 15.97
CA LYS A 34 6.57 6.59 15.25
C LYS A 34 7.64 7.00 14.23
N ASN A 35 8.82 6.40 14.30
CA ASN A 35 10.01 6.85 13.55
C ASN A 35 10.49 5.84 12.49
N ARG A 36 9.74 4.75 12.27
CA ARG A 36 10.08 3.75 11.25
C ARG A 36 8.84 3.04 10.73
N THR A 37 8.99 2.47 9.55
CA THR A 37 8.00 1.57 8.97
C THR A 37 7.97 0.22 9.70
N LEU A 38 6.91 -0.53 9.41
CA LEU A 38 6.64 -1.85 10.00
C LEU A 38 7.02 -2.91 8.98
N THR A 39 7.67 -3.98 9.45
CA THR A 39 7.87 -5.19 8.63
C THR A 39 6.54 -5.91 8.41
N GLU A 40 6.51 -6.83 7.45
CA GLU A 40 5.31 -7.66 7.18
C GLU A 40 4.80 -8.37 8.44
N LEU A 41 5.70 -8.96 9.21
CA LEU A 41 5.35 -9.62 10.45
C LEU A 41 4.71 -8.65 11.46
N GLU A 42 5.26 -7.46 11.60
CA GLU A 42 4.79 -6.46 12.56
C GLU A 42 3.39 -5.95 12.21
N TRP A 43 3.14 -5.58 10.95
CA TRP A 43 1.81 -5.09 10.59
C TRP A 43 0.76 -6.21 10.56
N ARG A 44 1.14 -7.46 10.26
CA ARG A 44 0.23 -8.60 10.39
C ARG A 44 -0.13 -8.89 11.85
N ASN A 45 0.82 -8.78 12.77
CA ASN A 45 0.60 -9.01 14.20
C ASN A 45 -0.37 -8.02 14.84
N ILE A 46 -0.50 -6.81 14.30
CA ILE A 46 -1.49 -5.81 14.75
C ILE A 46 -2.87 -5.98 14.08
N GLY A 47 -3.05 -7.04 13.29
CA GLY A 47 -4.32 -7.42 12.70
C GLY A 47 -4.57 -6.94 11.27
N VAL A 48 -3.62 -6.25 10.64
CA VAL A 48 -3.75 -5.86 9.22
C VAL A 48 -3.67 -7.12 8.35
N GLN A 49 -4.67 -7.29 7.49
CA GLN A 49 -4.80 -8.44 6.61
C GLN A 49 -4.94 -7.97 5.17
N GLN A 50 -3.97 -8.36 4.35
CA GLN A 50 -3.96 -8.13 2.91
C GLN A 50 -3.15 -9.23 2.23
N SER A 51 -3.25 -9.27 0.89
CA SER A 51 -2.49 -10.17 0.02
C SER A 51 -0.98 -10.01 0.22
N ARG A 52 -0.16 -10.83 -0.45
CA ARG A 52 1.29 -10.72 -0.36
C ARG A 52 1.84 -9.54 -1.18
N GLY A 53 3.09 -9.19 -0.85
CA GLY A 53 3.91 -8.18 -1.53
C GLY A 53 3.67 -6.73 -1.09
N TRP A 54 2.77 -6.47 -0.15
CA TRP A 54 2.55 -5.13 0.40
C TRP A 54 3.66 -4.73 1.39
N GLU A 55 4.28 -3.58 1.13
CA GLU A 55 5.28 -2.94 1.97
C GLU A 55 4.70 -1.69 2.63
N HIS A 56 4.85 -1.55 3.95
CA HIS A 56 4.62 -0.27 4.64
C HIS A 56 5.78 0.66 4.31
N TYR A 57 5.57 1.65 3.44
CA TYR A 57 6.67 2.39 2.83
C TYR A 57 6.92 3.78 3.44
N ALA A 58 5.94 4.34 4.16
CA ALA A 58 6.06 5.66 4.75
C ALA A 58 5.18 5.82 6.00
N CYS A 59 5.71 6.54 7.00
CA CYS A 59 4.94 6.90 8.19
C CYS A 59 4.19 8.22 7.95
N HIS A 60 2.86 8.20 8.08
CA HIS A 60 2.05 9.41 8.01
C HIS A 60 2.07 10.14 9.37
N LYS A 61 2.97 11.12 9.51
CA LYS A 61 3.21 11.83 10.79
C LYS A 61 1.97 12.50 11.39
N PRO A 62 1.10 13.19 10.61
CA PRO A 62 -0.09 13.82 11.16
C PRO A 62 -1.08 12.81 11.77
N GLU A 63 -1.24 11.65 11.14
CA GLU A 63 -2.21 10.64 11.55
C GLU A 63 -1.55 9.24 11.60
N PRO A 64 -0.86 8.89 12.72
CA PRO A 64 -0.08 7.65 12.83
C PRO A 64 -0.89 6.35 12.78
N HIS A 65 -2.21 6.47 12.87
CA HIS A 65 -3.14 5.35 12.73
C HIS A 65 -3.44 5.02 11.27
N ILE A 66 -2.96 5.84 10.32
CA ILE A 66 -3.01 5.57 8.88
C ILE A 66 -1.66 4.97 8.46
N LEU A 67 -1.68 3.71 8.05
CA LEU A 67 -0.53 3.01 7.49
C LEU A 67 -0.56 3.09 5.97
N LEU A 68 0.56 3.51 5.37
CA LEU A 68 0.69 3.66 3.92
C LEU A 68 1.39 2.45 3.32
N PHE A 69 0.68 1.73 2.46
CA PHE A 69 1.19 0.53 1.81
C PHE A 69 1.40 0.75 0.31
N ARG A 70 2.43 0.09 -0.23
CA ARG A 70 2.66 -0.03 -1.68
C ARG A 70 3.09 -1.45 -2.02
N ARG A 71 2.88 -1.87 -3.26
CA ARG A 71 3.50 -3.07 -3.84
C ARG A 71 3.77 -2.86 -5.33
N PRO A 72 4.80 -3.47 -5.93
CA PRO A 72 5.06 -3.35 -7.36
C PRO A 72 3.86 -3.81 -8.21
N LEU A 73 3.67 -3.20 -9.37
CA LEU A 73 2.69 -3.71 -10.34
C LEU A 73 3.15 -5.07 -10.88
N GLY A 74 2.20 -5.95 -11.18
CA GLY A 74 2.52 -7.35 -11.54
C GLY A 74 2.82 -8.25 -10.34
N THR A 75 2.64 -7.78 -9.09
CA THR A 75 2.80 -8.63 -7.90
C THR A 75 1.69 -9.68 -7.81
N ASP A 76 2.07 -10.96 -7.77
CA ASP A 76 1.16 -12.07 -7.50
C ASP A 76 0.64 -12.01 -6.05
N PRO A 77 -0.69 -12.04 -5.84
CA PRO A 77 -1.27 -11.86 -4.51
C PRO A 77 -1.01 -13.03 -3.54
N VAL A 78 -0.58 -14.19 -4.03
CA VAL A 78 -0.38 -15.42 -3.26
C VAL A 78 1.09 -15.63 -2.92
N SER A 79 2.01 -15.46 -3.88
CA SER A 79 3.46 -15.62 -3.68
C SER A 79 4.11 -14.34 -3.18
N GLY A 80 3.65 -13.17 -3.64
CA GLY A 80 4.28 -11.87 -3.42
C GLY A 80 5.41 -11.56 -4.41
N GLU A 81 5.66 -12.45 -5.37
CA GLU A 81 6.65 -12.25 -6.43
C GLU A 81 6.11 -11.29 -7.50
N VAL A 82 7.02 -10.56 -8.13
CA VAL A 82 6.69 -9.60 -9.20
C VAL A 82 6.95 -10.26 -10.55
N ASP A 83 5.95 -10.28 -11.42
CA ASP A 83 6.14 -10.64 -12.82
C ASP A 83 6.80 -9.45 -13.57
N PRO A 84 8.05 -9.59 -14.06
CA PRO A 84 8.76 -8.49 -14.71
C PRO A 84 8.10 -8.00 -16.00
N GLU A 85 7.38 -8.88 -16.71
CA GLU A 85 6.69 -8.53 -17.94
C GLU A 85 5.49 -7.63 -17.62
N LEU A 86 4.67 -8.02 -16.65
CA LEU A 86 3.52 -7.23 -16.21
C LEU A 86 3.95 -5.88 -15.59
N GLU A 87 5.07 -5.84 -14.87
CA GLU A 87 5.63 -4.58 -14.36
C GLU A 87 6.01 -3.64 -15.53
N ARG A 88 6.67 -4.18 -16.57
CA ARG A 88 7.06 -3.41 -17.77
C ARG A 88 5.83 -2.89 -18.51
N GLU A 89 4.86 -3.76 -18.78
CA GLU A 89 3.62 -3.39 -19.48
C GLU A 89 2.86 -2.28 -18.74
N ALA A 90 2.75 -2.38 -17.41
CA ALA A 90 2.08 -1.37 -16.60
C ALA A 90 2.79 -0.01 -16.66
N ARG A 91 4.12 -0.03 -16.63
CA ARG A 91 4.94 1.17 -16.76
C ARG A 91 4.82 1.83 -18.13
N GLU A 92 4.80 1.06 -19.20
CA GLU A 92 4.62 1.55 -20.57
C GLU A 92 3.24 2.15 -20.76
N LYS A 93 2.19 1.47 -20.29
CA LYS A 93 0.82 1.96 -20.33
C LYS A 93 0.68 3.32 -19.63
N TYR A 94 1.23 3.46 -18.42
CA TYR A 94 1.19 4.72 -17.68
C TYR A 94 1.92 5.87 -18.42
N GLN A 95 3.07 5.59 -19.04
CA GLN A 95 3.79 6.58 -19.85
C GLN A 95 2.98 7.02 -21.07
N GLN A 96 2.33 6.07 -21.75
CA GLN A 96 1.45 6.38 -22.89
C GLN A 96 0.27 7.25 -22.46
N GLU A 97 -0.39 6.94 -21.34
CA GLU A 97 -1.49 7.73 -20.79
C GLU A 97 -1.07 9.16 -20.44
N LEU A 98 0.09 9.33 -19.78
CA LEU A 98 0.63 10.66 -19.49
C LEU A 98 0.96 11.45 -20.76
N ALA A 99 1.53 10.80 -21.77
CA ALA A 99 1.86 11.44 -23.05
C ALA A 99 0.61 11.88 -23.83
N VAL A 100 -0.51 11.13 -23.73
CA VAL A 100 -1.79 11.52 -24.31
C VAL A 100 -2.36 12.73 -23.57
N ASN A 101 -2.35 12.72 -22.24
CA ASN A 101 -2.93 13.78 -21.43
C ASN A 101 -2.18 15.13 -21.54
N GLN A 102 -0.88 15.11 -21.87
CA GLN A 102 -0.08 16.33 -22.08
C GLN A 102 -0.22 16.93 -23.49
N ARG A 103 -0.92 16.27 -24.41
CA ARG A 103 -1.16 16.74 -25.78
C ARG A 103 -2.50 17.46 -25.95
N ILE A 104 -3.24 17.66 -24.86
CA ILE A 104 -4.54 18.36 -24.81
C ILE A 104 -4.35 19.73 -24.17
#